data_AF-A0A2D8XB14-F1
#
_entry.id   AF-A0A2D8XB14-F1
#
_cell.length_a   1.000
_cell.length_b   1.000
_cell.length_c   1.000
_cell.angle_alpha   90.00
_cell.angle_beta   90.00
_cell.angle_gamma   90.00
#
_symmetry.space_group_name_H-M   'P 1'
#
loop_
_entity.id
_entity.type
_entity.pdbx_description
1 polymer ?
#
loop_
_entity_poly.entity_id
_entity_poly.type
_entity_poly.pdbx_seq_one_letter_code
_entity_poly.pdbx_strand_id
1 'polypeptide(L)' 'MNTIHQFASIAKNLSGTSASLADLAYNYKSVAPRTALDDAHIDVLVAEAEGMIAAANALKSVEYEPTPEPDPDPE' A
#
# COMPACT_ATOMS: atom_id res chain seq x y z
N MET A 1 3.49 -14.77 15.33
CA MET A 1 3.55 -13.38 14.84
C MET A 1 2.19 -12.72 15.07
N ASN A 2 2.12 -11.52 15.67
CA ASN A 2 0.87 -10.74 15.76
C ASN A 2 0.82 -9.73 14.61
N THR A 3 0.04 -10.05 13.57
CA THR A 3 -0.05 -9.29 12.32
C THR A 3 -1.11 -8.18 12.33
N ILE A 4 -1.95 -8.14 13.38
CA ILE A 4 -3.11 -7.24 13.47
C ILE A 4 -2.67 -5.77 13.48
N HIS A 5 -1.56 -5.45 14.16
CA HIS A 5 -1.04 -4.08 14.23
C HIS A 5 -0.54 -3.59 12.86
N GLN A 6 0.07 -4.47 12.07
CA GLN A 6 0.52 -4.16 10.71
C GLN A 6 -0.69 -3.90 9.80
N PHE A 7 -1.71 -4.76 9.84
CA PHE A 7 -2.94 -4.53 9.06
C PHE A 7 -3.68 -3.26 9.47
N ALA A 8 -3.77 -2.97 10.77
CA ALA A 8 -4.39 -1.74 11.27
C ALA A 8 -3.63 -0.49 10.81
N SER A 9 -2.29 -0.53 10.81
CA SER A 9 -1.46 0.57 10.30
C SER A 9 -1.66 0.79 8.80
N ILE A 10 -1.68 -0.28 8.00
CA ILE A 10 -1.94 -0.21 6.56
C ILE A 10 -3.33 0.37 6.28
N ALA A 11 -4.36 -0.13 6.97
CA ALA A 11 -5.73 0.35 6.81
C ALA A 11 -5.87 1.84 7.15
N LYS A 12 -5.21 2.31 8.21
CA LYS A 12 -5.18 3.73 8.56
C LYS A 12 -4.56 4.60 7.46
N ASN A 13 -3.42 4.16 6.90
CA ASN A 13 -2.75 4.89 5.83
C ASN A 13 -3.63 4.97 4.57
N LEU A 14 -4.28 3.86 4.18
CA LEU A 14 -5.22 3.83 3.05
C LEU A 14 -6.40 4.79 3.25
N SER A 15 -6.96 4.86 4.46
CA SER A 15 -8.02 5.82 4.78
C SER A 15 -7.55 7.27 4.67
N GLY A 16 -6.32 7.56 5.09
CA GLY A 16 -5.70 8.88 4.95
C GLY A 16 -5.54 9.27 3.48
N THR A 17 -4.97 8.38 2.66
CA THR A 17 -4.83 8.59 1.22
C THR A 17 -6.18 8.83 0.55
N SER A 18 -7.22 8.07 0.90
CA SER A 18 -8.57 8.26 0.36
C SER A 18 -9.15 9.64 0.69
N ALA A 19 -8.90 10.17 1.89
CA ALA A 19 -9.35 11.51 2.25
C ALA A 19 -8.61 12.59 1.43
N SER A 20 -7.30 12.47 1.27
CA SER A 20 -6.51 13.41 0.46
C SER A 20 -6.93 13.42 -1.02
N LEU A 21 -7.32 12.27 -1.58
CA LEU A 21 -7.88 12.20 -2.94
C LEU A 21 -9.22 12.92 -3.05
N ALA A 22 -10.07 12.83 -2.02
CA ALA A 22 -11.34 13.57 -1.98
C ALA A 22 -11.12 15.09 -1.91
N ASP A 23 -10.12 15.53 -1.14
CA ASP A 23 -9.74 16.95 -1.07
C ASP A 23 -9.19 17.46 -2.40
N LEU A 24 -8.35 16.67 -3.09
CA LEU A 24 -7.89 16.98 -4.46
C LEU A 24 -9.06 17.11 -5.43
N ALA A 25 -10.03 16.18 -5.38
CA ALA A 25 -11.23 16.25 -6.20
C ALA A 25 -12.04 17.53 -5.92
N TYR A 26 -12.15 17.95 -4.65
CA TYR A 26 -12.78 19.21 -4.30
C TYR A 26 -12.02 20.42 -4.88
N ASN A 27 -10.69 20.44 -4.75
CA ASN A 27 -9.85 21.52 -5.28
C ASN A 27 -10.01 21.66 -6.80
N TYR A 28 -9.99 20.54 -7.52
CA TYR A 28 -10.17 20.54 -8.98
C TYR A 28 -11.57 20.97 -9.42
N LYS A 29 -12.58 20.75 -8.56
CA LYS A 29 -13.96 21.14 -8.85
C LYS A 29 -14.25 22.61 -8.52
N SER A 30 -13.68 23.12 -7.43
CA SER A 30 -14.15 24.35 -6.78
C SER A 30 -13.10 25.46 -6.70
N VAL A 31 -11.82 25.15 -6.87
CA VAL A 31 -10.71 26.11 -6.66
C VAL A 31 -10.01 26.43 -7.98
N ALA A 32 -9.54 25.41 -8.70
CA ALA A 32 -8.83 25.59 -9.96
C ALA A 32 -9.02 24.39 -10.88
N PRO A 33 -9.06 24.57 -12.21
CA PRO A 33 -9.12 23.44 -13.15
C PRO A 33 -7.84 22.61 -13.10
N ARG A 34 -7.96 21.31 -13.39
CA ARG A 34 -6.79 20.43 -13.59
C ARG A 34 -5.93 20.92 -14.75
N THR A 35 -4.63 20.75 -14.59
CA THR A 35 -3.64 20.95 -15.64
C THR A 35 -3.13 19.61 -16.17
N ALA A 36 -2.43 19.63 -17.30
CA ALA A 36 -1.77 18.43 -17.83
C ALA A 36 -0.70 17.86 -16.88
N LEU A 37 -0.09 18.71 -16.04
CA LEU A 37 0.86 18.26 -15.02
C LEU A 37 0.14 17.52 -13.88
N ASP A 38 -1.05 18.00 -13.47
CA ASP A 38 -1.89 17.30 -12.50
C ASP A 38 -2.29 15.92 -13.01
N ASP A 39 -2.71 15.82 -14.27
CA ASP A 39 -3.10 14.55 -14.88
C ASP A 39 -1.92 13.56 -14.89
N ALA A 40 -0.70 14.02 -15.22
CA ALA A 40 0.50 13.18 -15.15
C ALA A 40 0.82 12.70 -13.73
N HIS A 41 0.60 13.53 -12.70
CA HIS A 41 0.75 13.12 -11.30
C HIS A 41 -0.32 12.11 -10.87
N ILE A 42 -1.57 12.28 -11.33
CA ILE A 42 -2.65 11.32 -11.09
C ILE A 42 -2.29 9.96 -11.70
N ASP A 43 -1.75 9.94 -12.92
CA ASP A 43 -1.33 8.69 -13.57
C ASP A 43 -0.24 7.96 -12.77
N VAL A 44 0.74 8.70 -12.23
CA VAL A 44 1.76 8.12 -11.33
C VAL A 44 1.12 7.53 -10.07
N LEU A 45 0.18 8.24 -9.44
CA LEU A 45 -0.54 7.74 -8.26
C LEU A 45 -1.34 6.46 -8.56
N VAL A 46 -1.96 6.39 -9.74
CA VAL A 46 -2.67 5.18 -10.19
C VAL A 46 -1.70 4.02 -10.34
N ALA A 47 -0.57 4.21 -11.03
CA ALA A 47 0.43 3.16 -11.22
C ALA A 47 1.01 2.65 -9.89
N GLU A 48 1.27 3.54 -8.93
CA GLU A 48 1.70 3.15 -7.59
C GLU A 48 0.63 2.34 -6.84
N ALA A 49 -0.64 2.74 -6.93
CA ALA A 49 -1.75 2.03 -6.32
C ALA A 49 -1.93 0.61 -6.92
N GLU A 50 -1.79 0.47 -8.23
CA GLU A 50 -1.79 -0.83 -8.90
C GLU A 50 -0.63 -1.72 -8.43
N GLY A 51 0.57 -1.14 -8.27
CA GLY A 51 1.72 -1.82 -7.69
C GLY A 51 1.46 -2.32 -6.26
N MET A 52 0.81 -1.50 -5.42
CA MET A 52 0.42 -1.91 -4.07
C MET A 52 -0.61 -3.05 -4.08
N ILE A 53 -1.58 -3.03 -4.99
CA ILE A 53 -2.56 -4.13 -5.16
C ILE A 53 -1.83 -5.43 -5.54
N ALA A 54 -0.89 -5.37 -6.48
CA ALA A 54 -0.10 -6.52 -6.90
C ALA A 54 0.72 -7.09 -5.73
N ALA A 55 1.42 -6.23 -4.98
CA ALA A 55 2.20 -6.63 -3.81
C ALA A 55 1.31 -7.27 -2.72
N ALA A 56 0.15 -6.66 -2.42
CA ALA A 56 -0.78 -7.20 -1.43
C ALA A 56 -1.36 -8.56 -1.85
N ASN A 57 -1.59 -8.78 -3.14
CA ASN A 57 -2.00 -10.09 -3.64
C ASN A 57 -0.88 -11.13 -3.58
N ALA A 58 0.37 -10.74 -3.86
CA ALA A 58 1.53 -11.62 -3.77
C ALA A 58 1.75 -12.16 -2.34
N LEU A 59 1.37 -11.40 -1.30
CA LEU A 59 1.41 -11.86 0.10
C LEU A 59 0.62 -13.16 0.34
N LYS A 60 -0.43 -13.43 -0.46
CA LYS A 60 -1.24 -14.67 -0.35
C LYS A 60 -0.48 -15.91 -0.82
N SER A 61 0.60 -15.72 -1.56
CA SER A 61 1.45 -16.78 -2.11
C SER A 61 2.77 -16.91 -1.36
N VAL A 62 2.98 -16.16 -0.28
CA VAL A 62 4.18 -16.28 0.55
C VAL A 62 4.04 -17.54 1.41
N GLU A 63 4.84 -18.54 1.10
CA GLU A 63 4.95 -19.77 1.88
C GLU A 63 5.83 -19.55 3.11
N TYR A 64 5.50 -20.24 4.21
CA TYR A 64 6.31 -20.23 5.41
C TYR A 64 7.50 -21.18 5.25
N GLU A 65 8.72 -20.63 5.24
CA GLU A 65 9.95 -21.41 5.27
C GLU A 65 10.61 -21.31 6.65
N PRO A 66 10.58 -22.37 7.49
CA PRO A 66 11.29 -22.38 8.75
C PRO A 66 12.79 -22.53 8.49
N THR A 67 13.60 -21.72 9.17
CA THR A 67 15.05 -21.96 9.26
C THR A 67 15.28 -23.31 9.95
N PRO A 68 16.13 -24.21 9.41
CA PRO A 68 16.41 -25.49 10.04
C PRO A 68 17.00 -25.28 11.45
N GLU A 69 16.52 -26.04 12.43
CA GLU A 69 17.16 -26.07 13.76
C GLU A 69 18.56 -26.70 13.62
N PRO A 70 19.61 -26.13 14.28
CA PRO A 70 20.92 -26.74 14.28
C PRO A 70 20.86 -28.11 14.98
N ASP A 71 21.51 -29.12 14.37
CA ASP A 71 21.58 -30.48 14.93
C ASP A 71 22.06 -30.45 16.39
N PRO A 72 21.44 -31.23 17.30
CA PRO A 72 21.91 -31.32 18.68
C PRO A 72 23.33 -31.90 18.70
N ASP A 73 24.25 -31.14 19.29
CA ASP A 73 25.65 -31.53 19.51
C ASP A 73 25.67 -32.87 20.29
N PRO A 74 26.29 -33.94 19.78
CA PRO A 74 26.39 -35.19 20.52
C PRO A 74 27.37 -35.01 21.69
N GLU A 75 26.84 -34.97 22.92
CA GLU A 75 27.61 -35.06 24.18
C GLU A 75 28.45 -36.36 24.27
#